data_AF-A0A9D8I508-F1
#
_entry.id   AF-A0A9D8I508-F1
#
_cell.length_a   1.000
_cell.length_b   1.000
_cell.length_c   1.000
_cell.angle_alpha   90.00
_cell.angle_beta   90.00
_cell.angle_gamma   90.00
#
_symmetry.space_group_name_H-M   'P 1'
#
loop_
_entity.id
_entity.type
_entity.pdbx_description
1 polymer ?
#
loop_
_entity_poly.entity_id
_entity_poly.type
_entity_poly.pdbx_seq_one_letter_code
_entity_poly.pdbx_strand_id
1 'polypeptide(L)'
;MSFLSGVTTRLQPDAIKGKRGRVLLIALSVVMALSTAVAVAAPGDLDTTFNPNANNTVISVVVQGDGKILIAGEFSTVGGVARNRVARLNADGTLDTTFADPNANNTVNSMVVQGDGKILIGGFFTTVGGQTRNRVARLNANGTLDTTFADPNANNGVISMVVQGDGKILIGGFFTSVGGQTRNYVARLNADGTLDTTFNPNANNTVNSVVVQGDGKILIGGNFTTVGGQTRNYVALLNANGTLDTTFNPNANGQVRSVVVLGDGKILIGGFFTTVGGETRNRVARLNADGTLDTTFADPNANNNVWSMVVQGDGKIPIGGDFSTVGGQTRNKVARLNADGTLDTTFNPNVNNTVYSVVVQGDGKILIGGAFTSVGGQTRNKVARLDGTTATTTTTTTTTTTTTTTTTTTTTTTTTTTTTTTTTTVPSTTTTTVPSTTTTTVPAVASPTTVASPTTVASPTTTPAANP
;
A
#
# COMPACT_ATOMS: atom_id res chain seq x y z
N MET A 1 8.32 -45.06 -23.23
CA MET A 1 8.07 -46.46 -23.67
C MET A 1 6.71 -46.45 -24.37
N SER A 2 6.64 -46.49 -25.71
CA SER A 2 6.59 -47.70 -26.56
C SER A 2 5.34 -48.55 -26.25
N PHE A 3 4.42 -48.95 -27.13
CA PHE A 3 4.15 -48.83 -28.58
C PHE A 3 2.65 -49.26 -28.74
N LEU A 4 1.89 -48.75 -29.73
CA LEU A 4 0.63 -49.37 -30.19
C LEU A 4 0.88 -50.00 -31.56
N SER A 5 0.50 -51.27 -31.74
CA SER A 5 0.49 -51.97 -33.03
C SER A 5 -0.81 -52.73 -33.25
N GLY A 6 -1.46 -52.45 -34.38
CA GLY A 6 -2.20 -53.40 -35.20
C GLY A 6 -3.58 -53.86 -34.72
N VAL A 7 -4.60 -53.74 -35.56
CA VAL A 7 -5.17 -54.87 -36.33
C VAL A 7 -5.93 -54.31 -37.53
N THR A 8 -5.62 -54.84 -38.71
CA THR A 8 -6.35 -54.66 -39.97
C THR A 8 -7.25 -55.86 -40.16
N THR A 9 -8.53 -55.67 -40.53
CA THR A 9 -9.31 -56.72 -41.18
C THR A 9 -10.15 -56.13 -42.30
N ARG A 10 -9.84 -56.58 -43.53
CA ARG A 10 -10.62 -56.38 -44.76
C ARG A 10 -11.74 -57.42 -44.79
N LEU A 11 -12.94 -57.01 -45.19
CA LEU A 11 -13.94 -57.90 -45.79
C LEU A 11 -14.38 -57.31 -47.14
N GLN A 12 -14.33 -58.15 -48.17
CA GLN A 12 -14.80 -57.89 -49.53
C GLN A 12 -16.34 -57.94 -49.61
N PRO A 13 -16.95 -57.39 -50.67
CA PRO A 13 -18.35 -57.00 -50.72
C PRO A 13 -19.24 -58.10 -51.31
N ASP A 14 -20.50 -58.20 -50.86
CA ASP A 14 -21.58 -58.55 -51.77
C ASP A 14 -22.96 -58.00 -51.33
N ALA A 15 -23.54 -57.30 -52.30
CA ALA A 15 -24.92 -56.91 -52.56
C ALA A 15 -26.02 -57.09 -51.48
N ILE A 16 -26.46 -55.96 -50.90
CA ILE A 16 -27.88 -55.76 -50.55
C ILE A 16 -28.39 -54.49 -51.24
N LYS A 17 -29.39 -54.70 -52.11
CA LYS A 17 -30.18 -53.66 -52.79
C LYS A 17 -30.93 -52.80 -51.77
N GLY A 18 -30.86 -51.47 -51.97
CA GLY A 18 -32.02 -50.60 -51.86
C GLY A 18 -32.45 -50.11 -50.47
N LYS A 19 -31.63 -49.29 -49.82
CA LYS A 19 -32.10 -48.14 -49.04
C LYS A 19 -31.16 -46.97 -49.33
N ARG A 20 -31.68 -45.84 -49.82
CA ARG A 20 -30.91 -44.59 -49.92
C ARG A 20 -30.51 -44.20 -48.49
N GLY A 21 -29.31 -44.59 -48.07
CA GLY A 21 -28.72 -44.15 -46.81
C GLY A 21 -28.52 -42.64 -46.91
N ARG A 22 -29.27 -41.87 -46.12
CA ARG A 22 -29.05 -40.43 -45.97
C ARG A 22 -27.67 -40.27 -45.34
N VAL A 23 -26.71 -39.74 -46.09
CA VAL A 23 -25.39 -39.37 -45.58
C VAL A 23 -25.58 -38.14 -44.69
N LEU A 24 -25.37 -38.31 -43.39
CA LEU A 24 -25.29 -37.22 -42.42
C LEU A 24 -23.81 -36.82 -42.31
N LEU A 25 -23.43 -35.66 -42.84
CA LEU A 25 -22.10 -35.09 -42.59
C LEU A 25 -22.19 -34.19 -41.35
N ILE A 26 -21.42 -34.53 -40.32
CA ILE A 26 -21.23 -33.69 -39.12
C ILE A 26 -19.80 -33.15 -39.19
N ALA A 27 -19.65 -31.85 -39.40
CA ALA A 27 -18.38 -31.16 -39.25
C ALA A 27 -18.34 -30.49 -37.86
N LEU A 28 -17.36 -30.89 -37.05
CA LEU A 28 -17.11 -30.29 -35.74
C LEU A 28 -15.82 -29.45 -35.82
N SER A 29 -15.95 -28.14 -35.74
CA SER A 29 -14.82 -27.23 -35.60
C SER A 29 -14.71 -26.78 -34.15
N VAL A 30 -13.59 -27.14 -33.50
CA VAL A 30 -13.23 -26.65 -32.16
C VAL A 30 -12.35 -25.42 -32.35
N VAL A 31 -12.84 -24.24 -31.96
CA VAL A 31 -12.02 -23.02 -31.90
C VAL A 31 -11.35 -22.98 -30.53
N MET A 32 -10.01 -22.95 -30.53
CA MET A 32 -9.19 -22.91 -29.31
C MET A 32 -9.39 -21.56 -28.61
N ALA A 33 -9.73 -21.60 -27.32
CA ALA A 33 -9.88 -20.40 -26.49
C ALA A 33 -8.49 -19.81 -26.16
N LEU A 34 -8.27 -18.52 -26.41
CA LEU A 34 -7.17 -17.77 -25.80
C LEU A 34 -7.61 -17.35 -24.39
N SER A 35 -7.04 -17.96 -23.36
CA SER A 35 -7.08 -17.40 -22.01
C SER A 35 -5.86 -16.51 -21.79
N THR A 36 -6.05 -15.21 -21.69
CA THR A 36 -5.03 -14.33 -21.11
C THR A 36 -5.15 -14.44 -19.60
N ALA A 37 -4.35 -15.30 -18.97
CA ALA A 37 -4.18 -15.24 -17.53
C ALA A 37 -3.32 -14.00 -17.21
N VAL A 38 -3.95 -12.95 -16.69
CA VAL A 38 -3.19 -11.87 -16.03
C VAL A 38 -2.77 -12.46 -14.69
N ALA A 39 -1.47 -12.69 -14.51
CA ALA A 39 -0.95 -13.05 -13.20
C ALA A 39 -1.27 -11.91 -12.22
N VAL A 40 -2.16 -12.19 -11.27
CA VAL A 40 -2.47 -11.24 -10.19
C VAL A 40 -1.25 -11.21 -9.27
N ALA A 41 -0.78 -10.00 -8.95
CA ALA A 41 0.34 -9.82 -8.02
C ALA A 41 0.00 -10.48 -6.68
N ALA A 42 0.94 -11.25 -6.14
CA ALA A 42 0.83 -11.86 -4.82
C ALA A 42 1.07 -10.80 -3.73
N PRO A 43 0.56 -11.02 -2.50
CA PRO A 43 0.84 -10.13 -1.39
C PRO A 43 2.35 -9.89 -1.18
N GLY A 44 2.75 -8.63 -1.15
CA GLY A 44 4.13 -8.21 -0.98
C GLY A 44 4.95 -8.15 -2.28
N ASP A 45 4.37 -8.52 -3.42
CA ASP A 45 5.02 -8.35 -4.71
C ASP A 45 5.32 -6.87 -4.98
N LEU A 46 6.47 -6.62 -5.63
CA LEU A 46 6.86 -5.28 -6.05
C LEU A 46 5.95 -4.81 -7.18
N ASP A 47 5.34 -3.63 -7.03
CA ASP A 47 4.74 -2.92 -8.15
C ASP A 47 5.86 -2.39 -9.08
N THR A 48 6.05 -3.09 -10.18
CA THR A 48 7.12 -2.79 -11.14
C THR A 48 6.92 -1.46 -11.84
N THR A 49 5.67 -0.96 -11.93
CA THR A 49 5.32 0.32 -12.59
C THR A 49 5.66 1.55 -11.75
N PHE A 50 5.86 1.40 -10.44
CA PHE A 50 6.09 2.52 -9.51
C PHE A 50 7.57 2.73 -9.18
N ASN A 51 8.35 3.47 -9.97
CA ASN A 51 9.80 3.62 -9.72
C ASN A 51 10.27 5.09 -9.58
N PRO A 52 10.20 5.69 -8.38
CA PRO A 52 10.64 7.07 -8.15
C PRO A 52 12.15 7.29 -8.26
N ASN A 53 12.95 6.25 -7.96
CA ASN A 53 14.41 6.25 -8.05
C ASN A 53 15.09 7.45 -7.35
N ALA A 54 14.83 7.63 -6.05
CA ALA A 54 15.57 8.60 -5.24
C ALA A 54 17.02 8.13 -5.04
N ASN A 55 17.99 9.05 -5.10
CA ASN A 55 19.41 8.69 -5.07
C ASN A 55 19.98 8.39 -3.68
N ASN A 56 19.27 8.72 -2.61
CA ASN A 56 19.70 8.47 -1.23
C ASN A 56 18.50 8.13 -0.34
N THR A 57 18.77 7.76 0.90
CA THR A 57 17.81 7.28 1.90
C THR A 57 16.54 8.14 1.95
N VAL A 58 15.39 7.47 1.85
CA VAL A 58 14.09 8.06 2.15
C VAL A 58 13.68 7.61 3.54
N ILE A 59 13.43 8.57 4.42
CA ILE A 59 13.16 8.36 5.85
C ILE A 59 11.66 8.41 6.13
N SER A 60 10.93 9.27 5.42
CA SER A 60 9.49 9.46 5.60
C SER A 60 8.77 9.43 4.26
N VAL A 61 7.67 8.69 4.22
CA VAL A 61 6.73 8.66 3.10
C VAL A 61 5.35 9.01 3.65
N VAL A 62 4.63 9.90 2.97
CA VAL A 62 3.27 10.32 3.36
C VAL A 62 2.37 10.33 2.13
N VAL A 63 1.18 9.77 2.26
CA VAL A 63 0.16 9.74 1.19
C VAL A 63 -0.78 10.93 1.38
N GLN A 64 -1.03 11.67 0.30
CA GLN A 64 -2.01 12.76 0.27
C GLN A 64 -3.39 12.24 -0.16
N GLY A 65 -4.45 12.95 0.19
CA GLY A 65 -5.83 12.56 -0.13
C GLY A 65 -6.14 12.50 -1.63
N ASP A 66 -5.35 13.16 -2.47
CA ASP A 66 -5.45 13.12 -3.94
C ASP A 66 -4.64 11.98 -4.57
N GLY A 67 -4.06 11.09 -3.76
CA GLY A 67 -3.25 9.96 -4.20
C GLY A 67 -1.79 10.31 -4.52
N LYS A 68 -1.38 11.58 -4.43
CA LYS A 68 0.04 11.96 -4.52
C LYS A 68 0.79 11.53 -3.28
N ILE A 69 2.10 11.42 -3.40
CA ILE A 69 2.97 10.86 -2.36
C ILE A 69 4.08 11.84 -2.08
N LEU A 70 4.22 12.28 -0.83
CA LEU A 70 5.36 13.06 -0.37
C LEU A 70 6.45 12.10 0.12
N ILE A 71 7.69 12.37 -0.26
CA ILE A 71 8.87 11.68 0.27
C ILE A 71 9.84 12.70 0.89
N ALA A 72 10.45 12.30 2.01
CA ALA A 72 11.48 13.08 2.68
C ALA A 72 12.64 12.20 3.16
N GLY A 73 13.85 12.77 3.19
CA GLY A 73 15.04 12.08 3.67
C GLY A 73 16.33 12.78 3.29
N GLU A 74 17.27 12.01 2.75
CA GLU A 74 18.63 12.44 2.47
C GLU A 74 18.99 12.60 0.99
N PHE A 75 18.01 12.42 0.11
CA PHE A 75 18.20 12.49 -1.34
C PHE A 75 18.45 13.92 -1.82
N SER A 76 19.15 14.01 -2.95
CA SER A 76 19.36 15.25 -3.71
C SER A 76 18.79 15.15 -5.14
N THR A 77 18.39 13.95 -5.57
CA THR A 77 17.68 13.75 -6.83
C THR A 77 16.58 12.69 -6.71
N VAL A 78 15.55 12.82 -7.55
CA VAL A 78 14.46 11.87 -7.74
C VAL A 78 14.25 11.72 -9.24
N GLY A 79 14.31 10.49 -9.76
CA GLY A 79 14.22 10.26 -11.21
C GLY A 79 15.28 10.99 -12.03
N GLY A 80 16.44 11.30 -11.42
CA GLY A 80 17.51 12.09 -12.04
C GLY A 80 17.32 13.62 -11.99
N VAL A 81 16.17 14.11 -11.54
CA VAL A 81 15.90 15.54 -11.38
C VAL A 81 16.34 16.00 -10.00
N ALA A 82 17.01 17.16 -9.92
CA ALA A 82 17.43 17.76 -8.65
C ALA A 82 16.22 18.05 -7.75
N ARG A 83 16.21 17.45 -6.57
CA ARG A 83 15.21 17.61 -5.52
C ARG A 83 15.88 17.37 -4.18
N ASN A 84 16.00 18.42 -3.37
CA ASN A 84 16.73 18.31 -2.11
C ASN A 84 15.78 17.97 -0.97
N ARG A 85 15.94 16.75 -0.43
CA ARG A 85 15.38 16.26 0.85
C ARG A 85 13.87 16.13 0.93
N VAL A 86 13.10 16.82 0.08
CA VAL A 86 11.64 16.75 -0.01
C VAL A 86 11.23 16.71 -1.49
N ALA A 87 10.32 15.82 -1.83
CA ALA A 87 9.72 15.75 -3.16
C ALA A 87 8.28 15.26 -3.07
N ARG A 88 7.46 15.65 -4.06
CA ARG A 88 6.15 15.06 -4.29
C ARG A 88 6.19 14.19 -5.53
N LEU A 89 5.56 13.03 -5.46
CA LEU A 89 5.40 12.08 -6.53
C LEU A 89 3.93 12.03 -6.95
N ASN A 90 3.69 11.80 -8.23
CA ASN A 90 2.39 11.40 -8.73
C ASN A 90 2.05 9.97 -8.25
N ALA A 91 0.79 9.58 -8.42
CA ALA A 91 0.31 8.25 -8.03
C ALA A 91 1.04 7.10 -8.75
N ASP A 92 1.61 7.34 -9.94
CA ASP A 92 2.43 6.38 -10.68
C ASP A 92 3.90 6.33 -10.24
N GLY A 93 4.30 7.18 -9.28
CA GLY A 93 5.66 7.26 -8.76
C GLY A 93 6.59 8.18 -9.54
N THR A 94 6.12 8.80 -10.63
CA THR A 94 6.88 9.85 -11.32
C THR A 94 6.96 11.10 -10.44
N LEU A 95 8.03 11.89 -10.59
CA LEU A 95 8.18 13.15 -9.88
C LEU A 95 7.09 14.14 -10.32
N ASP A 96 6.37 14.73 -9.36
CA ASP A 96 5.47 15.85 -9.63
C ASP A 96 6.29 17.14 -9.77
N THR A 97 6.47 17.59 -11.00
CA THR A 97 7.26 18.79 -11.32
C THR A 97 6.51 20.10 -11.02
N THR A 98 5.21 20.05 -10.74
CA THR A 98 4.40 21.22 -10.33
C THR A 98 4.57 21.56 -8.85
N PHE A 99 5.09 20.62 -8.05
CA PHE A 99 5.51 20.87 -6.69
C PHE A 99 6.88 21.55 -6.70
N ALA A 100 6.93 22.78 -6.19
CA ALA A 100 8.17 23.54 -6.05
C ALA A 100 9.14 22.78 -5.13
N ASP A 101 10.43 22.83 -5.45
CA ASP A 101 11.47 22.28 -4.59
C ASP A 101 11.60 23.15 -3.32
N PRO A 102 11.27 22.63 -2.12
CA PRO A 102 11.44 23.39 -0.88
C PRO A 102 12.91 23.63 -0.56
N ASN A 103 13.82 22.84 -1.15
CA ASN A 103 15.27 22.98 -1.04
C ASN A 103 15.76 23.09 0.41
N ALA A 104 15.33 22.16 1.26
CA ALA A 104 15.84 22.06 2.64
C ALA A 104 17.32 21.68 2.61
N ASN A 105 18.16 22.40 3.36
CA ASN A 105 19.63 22.24 3.27
C ASN A 105 20.18 21.00 3.98
N ASN A 106 19.35 20.25 4.71
CA ASN A 106 19.76 19.04 5.43
C ASN A 106 18.57 18.08 5.57
N THR A 107 18.82 16.90 6.11
CA THR A 107 17.86 15.80 6.26
C THR A 107 16.51 16.26 6.82
N VAL A 108 15.44 15.83 6.16
CA VAL A 108 14.06 15.94 6.64
C VAL A 108 13.63 14.54 7.11
N ASN A 109 13.26 14.42 8.38
CA ASN A 109 12.95 13.15 9.04
C ASN A 109 11.45 12.89 9.18
N SER A 110 10.63 13.94 9.23
CA SER A 110 9.19 13.83 9.46
C SER A 110 8.43 14.78 8.56
N MET A 111 7.27 14.33 8.07
CA MET A 111 6.31 15.13 7.34
C MET A 111 4.90 14.86 7.85
N VAL A 112 4.07 15.91 7.90
CA VAL A 112 2.64 15.80 8.21
C VAL A 112 1.86 16.70 7.25
N VAL A 113 0.81 16.15 6.65
CA VAL A 113 -0.12 16.92 5.79
C VAL A 113 -1.27 17.42 6.67
N GLN A 114 -1.52 18.72 6.63
CA GLN A 114 -2.63 19.36 7.33
C GLN A 114 -3.91 19.29 6.48
N GLY A 115 -5.08 19.45 7.12
CA GLY A 115 -6.38 19.39 6.46
C GLY A 115 -6.59 20.46 5.37
N ASP A 116 -5.84 21.55 5.41
CA ASP A 116 -5.83 22.61 4.39
C ASP A 116 -4.82 22.36 3.24
N GLY A 117 -4.19 21.18 3.22
CA GLY A 117 -3.20 20.78 2.23
C GLY A 117 -1.79 21.33 2.46
N LYS A 118 -1.55 22.15 3.51
CA LYS A 118 -0.20 22.54 3.90
C LYS A 118 0.57 21.36 4.48
N ILE A 119 1.89 21.44 4.45
CA ILE A 119 2.79 20.34 4.80
C ILE A 119 3.76 20.83 5.86
N LEU A 120 3.73 20.24 7.05
CA LEU A 120 4.77 20.44 8.06
C LEU A 120 5.94 19.53 7.76
N ILE A 121 7.15 20.06 7.84
CA ILE A 121 8.40 19.30 7.74
C ILE A 121 9.25 19.48 9.00
N GLY A 122 9.84 18.37 9.47
CA GLY A 122 10.70 18.32 10.65
C GLY A 122 12.00 17.58 10.32
N GLY A 123 13.14 18.08 10.78
CA GLY A 123 14.43 17.43 10.55
C GLY A 123 15.64 18.18 11.09
N PHE A 124 16.78 17.99 10.44
CA PHE A 124 18.06 18.61 10.79
C PHE A 124 18.41 19.83 9.91
N PHE A 125 17.49 20.35 9.11
CA PHE A 125 17.73 21.54 8.31
C PHE A 125 17.78 22.82 9.16
N THR A 126 18.47 23.82 8.62
CA THR A 126 18.52 25.19 9.17
C THR A 126 18.02 26.22 8.16
N THR A 127 17.83 25.82 6.90
CA THR A 127 17.19 26.64 5.88
C THR A 127 16.23 25.84 5.00
N VAL A 128 15.20 26.53 4.51
CA VAL A 128 14.22 26.03 3.52
C VAL A 128 13.96 27.18 2.55
N GLY A 129 14.04 26.92 1.24
CA GLY A 129 13.87 27.94 0.21
C GLY A 129 14.86 29.10 0.34
N GLY A 130 16.03 28.86 0.92
CA GLY A 130 17.04 29.90 1.23
C GLY A 130 16.74 30.75 2.46
N GLN A 131 15.58 30.61 3.11
CA GLN A 131 15.27 31.31 4.36
C GLN A 131 15.64 30.49 5.58
N THR A 132 16.10 31.15 6.65
CA THR A 132 16.35 30.49 7.94
C THR A 132 15.07 29.88 8.47
N ARG A 133 15.12 28.57 8.71
CA ARG A 133 14.07 27.76 9.33
C ARG A 133 14.75 26.65 10.10
N ASN A 134 14.75 26.77 11.42
CA ASN A 134 15.48 25.82 12.24
C ASN A 134 14.59 24.63 12.59
N ARG A 135 14.89 23.49 11.93
CA ARG A 135 14.41 22.13 12.25
C ARG A 135 12.92 21.87 12.02
N VAL A 136 12.09 22.91 11.96
CA VAL A 136 10.66 22.84 11.64
C VAL A 136 10.31 23.94 10.63
N ALA A 137 9.53 23.59 9.62
CA ALA A 137 8.95 24.54 8.68
C ALA A 137 7.58 24.06 8.22
N ARG A 138 6.77 25.00 7.71
CA ARG A 138 5.54 24.69 7.01
C ARG A 138 5.68 25.07 5.54
N LEU A 139 5.21 24.21 4.65
CA LEU A 139 5.13 24.43 3.22
C LEU A 139 3.67 24.63 2.82
N ASN A 140 3.44 25.45 1.81
CA ASN A 140 2.17 25.50 1.10
C ASN A 140 1.95 24.20 0.31
N ALA A 141 0.71 23.94 -0.11
CA ALA A 141 0.36 22.76 -0.89
C ALA A 141 1.12 22.63 -2.23
N ASN A 142 1.68 23.73 -2.74
CA ASN A 142 2.52 23.76 -3.93
C ASN A 142 4.03 23.54 -3.65
N GLY A 143 4.43 23.30 -2.40
CA GLY A 143 5.82 23.06 -2.00
C GLY A 143 6.64 24.30 -1.66
N THR A 144 6.12 25.51 -1.90
CA THR A 144 6.78 26.74 -1.47
C THR A 144 6.74 26.88 0.04
N LEU A 145 7.74 27.54 0.64
CA LEU A 145 7.76 27.85 2.07
C LEU A 145 6.56 28.74 2.44
N ASP A 146 5.83 28.36 3.49
CA ASP A 146 4.83 29.23 4.10
C ASP A 146 5.51 30.21 5.06
N THR A 147 5.63 31.46 4.61
CA THR A 147 6.29 32.51 5.39
C THR A 147 5.44 33.05 6.54
N THR A 148 4.13 32.75 6.60
CA THR A 148 3.26 33.20 7.70
C THR A 148 3.32 32.29 8.92
N PHE A 149 3.86 31.07 8.77
CA PHE A 149 4.21 30.22 9.91
C PHE A 149 5.46 30.79 10.58
N ALA A 150 5.42 31.03 11.88
CA ALA A 150 6.56 31.46 12.68
C ALA A 150 7.66 30.37 12.66
N ASP A 151 8.93 30.76 12.78
CA ASP A 151 10.01 29.81 13.03
C ASP A 151 9.97 29.39 14.51
N PRO A 152 9.68 28.11 14.83
CA PRO A 152 9.70 27.64 16.21
C PRO A 152 11.11 27.67 16.81
N ASN A 153 12.15 27.72 15.97
CA ASN A 153 13.54 27.84 16.34
C ASN A 153 14.00 26.75 17.33
N ALA A 154 13.72 25.49 17.01
CA ALA A 154 14.21 24.36 17.81
C ALA A 154 15.73 24.21 17.64
N ASN A 155 16.44 23.97 18.74
CA ASN A 155 17.91 23.96 18.72
C ASN A 155 18.54 22.67 18.14
N ASN A 156 17.76 21.61 17.93
CA ASN A 156 18.24 20.34 17.40
C ASN A 156 17.12 19.59 16.63
N GLY A 157 17.46 18.47 16.00
CA GLY A 157 16.60 17.74 15.07
C GLY A 157 15.22 17.38 15.63
N VAL A 158 14.18 17.67 14.84
CA VAL A 158 12.80 17.21 15.06
C VAL A 158 12.56 16.00 14.17
N ILE A 159 12.20 14.86 14.75
CA ILE A 159 12.10 13.59 14.02
C ILE A 159 10.70 12.97 14.05
N SER A 160 9.79 13.52 14.85
CA SER A 160 8.38 13.12 14.86
C SER A 160 7.49 14.34 15.03
N MET A 161 6.37 14.36 14.32
CA MET A 161 5.37 15.41 14.43
C MET A 161 3.98 14.83 14.26
N VAL A 162 2.99 15.47 14.89
CA VAL A 162 1.57 15.17 14.68
C VAL A 162 0.74 16.43 14.91
N VAL A 163 -0.32 16.59 14.12
CA VAL A 163 -1.26 17.71 14.24
C VAL A 163 -2.45 17.26 15.09
N GLN A 164 -2.80 18.05 16.10
CA GLN A 164 -3.97 17.83 16.95
C GLN A 164 -5.23 18.37 16.27
N GLY A 165 -6.41 17.92 16.72
CA GLY A 165 -7.70 18.35 16.16
C GLY A 165 -7.98 19.85 16.30
N ASP A 166 -7.32 20.53 17.23
CA ASP A 166 -7.38 21.99 17.43
C ASP A 166 -6.36 22.78 16.58
N GLY A 167 -5.62 22.09 15.70
CA GLY A 167 -4.59 22.68 14.84
C GLY A 167 -3.24 22.89 15.52
N LYS A 168 -3.09 22.60 16.81
CA LYS A 168 -1.77 22.60 17.46
C LYS A 168 -0.92 21.44 16.95
N ILE A 169 0.39 21.58 17.11
CA ILE A 169 1.37 20.65 16.52
C ILE A 169 2.25 20.12 17.64
N LEU A 170 2.25 18.81 17.86
CA LEU A 170 3.20 18.16 18.75
C LEU A 170 4.47 17.81 17.98
N ILE A 171 5.62 18.11 18.57
CA ILE A 171 6.93 17.78 18.01
C ILE A 171 7.73 16.94 19.00
N GLY A 172 8.48 15.97 18.47
CA GLY A 172 9.39 15.11 19.21
C GLY A 172 10.75 15.01 18.53
N GLY A 173 11.83 14.97 19.31
CA GLY A 173 13.17 14.71 18.79
C GLY A 173 14.31 14.96 19.76
N PHE A 174 15.41 15.51 19.25
CA PHE A 174 16.69 15.67 19.96
C PHE A 174 16.89 17.05 20.61
N PHE A 175 15.90 17.95 20.48
CA PHE A 175 16.00 19.32 20.94
C PHE A 175 15.86 19.42 22.46
N THR A 176 16.44 20.48 23.02
CA THR A 176 16.33 20.86 24.44
C THR A 176 15.81 22.28 24.62
N SER A 177 15.63 23.02 23.52
CA SER A 177 15.06 24.36 23.51
C SER A 177 14.23 24.60 22.24
N VAL A 178 13.13 25.32 22.39
CA VAL A 178 12.23 25.79 21.31
C VAL A 178 11.88 27.24 21.62
N GLY A 179 12.01 28.14 20.65
CA GLY A 179 11.71 29.56 20.83
C GLY A 179 12.54 30.23 21.94
N GLY A 180 13.74 29.70 22.23
CA GLY A 180 14.59 30.15 23.33
C GLY A 180 14.20 29.64 24.72
N GLN A 181 13.11 28.89 24.85
CA GLN A 181 12.64 28.31 26.10
C GLN A 181 13.07 26.84 26.23
N THR A 182 13.53 26.42 27.41
CA THR A 182 13.89 25.02 27.68
C THR A 182 12.68 24.12 27.48
N ARG A 183 12.71 23.26 26.47
CA ARG A 183 11.69 22.26 26.19
C ARG A 183 12.41 21.00 25.74
N ASN A 184 12.43 20.00 26.61
CA ASN A 184 13.25 18.81 26.44
C ASN A 184 12.50 17.74 25.64
N TYR A 185 12.99 17.51 24.42
CA TYR A 185 12.69 16.40 23.50
C TYR A 185 11.24 16.25 23.03
N VAL A 186 10.28 16.91 23.67
CA VAL A 186 8.88 17.00 23.29
C VAL A 186 8.33 18.39 23.59
N ALA A 187 7.61 18.96 22.65
CA ALA A 187 6.99 20.28 22.78
C ALA A 187 5.69 20.34 21.97
N ARG A 188 4.89 21.37 22.24
CA ARG A 188 3.69 21.69 21.45
C ARG A 188 3.85 23.09 20.87
N LEU A 189 3.49 23.24 19.61
CA LEU A 189 3.41 24.51 18.90
C LEU A 189 1.94 24.87 18.69
N ASN A 190 1.65 26.15 18.66
CA ASN A 190 0.39 26.67 18.17
C ASN A 190 0.29 26.50 16.66
N ALA A 191 -0.90 26.67 16.10
CA ALA A 191 -1.15 26.52 14.65
C ALA A 191 -0.34 27.51 13.79
N ASP A 192 0.10 28.63 14.37
CA ASP A 192 0.96 29.63 13.73
C ASP A 192 2.46 29.31 13.83
N GLY A 193 2.85 28.25 14.54
CA GLY A 193 4.24 27.83 14.73
C GLY A 193 4.92 28.38 15.98
N THR A 194 4.26 29.27 16.73
CA THR A 194 4.79 29.73 18.02
C THR A 194 4.76 28.62 19.06
N LEU A 195 5.66 28.66 20.05
CA LEU A 195 5.67 27.68 21.14
C LEU A 195 4.43 27.84 22.03
N ASP A 196 3.74 26.75 22.32
CA ASP A 196 2.78 26.69 23.42
C ASP A 196 3.54 26.53 24.75
N THR A 197 3.62 27.62 25.51
CA THR A 197 4.40 27.67 26.74
C THR A 197 3.77 26.87 27.88
N THR A 198 2.49 26.51 27.79
CA THR A 198 1.74 25.78 28.82
C THR A 198 1.98 24.26 28.78
N PHE A 199 2.59 23.75 27.71
CA PHE A 199 2.87 22.34 27.52
C PHE A 199 4.35 22.03 27.76
N ASN A 200 4.67 21.34 28.85
CA ASN A 200 6.06 20.96 29.18
C ASN A 200 6.16 19.58 29.86
N PRO A 201 6.17 18.47 29.09
CA PRO A 201 6.28 17.12 29.65
C PRO A 201 7.65 16.81 30.25
N ASN A 202 8.71 17.47 29.75
CA ASN A 202 10.08 17.34 30.25
C ASN A 202 10.59 15.89 30.31
N ALA A 203 10.63 15.20 29.17
CA ALA A 203 11.32 13.91 29.05
C ALA A 203 12.83 14.11 29.25
N ASN A 204 13.55 13.10 29.76
CA ASN A 204 15.01 13.21 29.97
C ASN A 204 15.86 12.81 28.76
N ASN A 205 15.25 12.26 27.70
CA ASN A 205 15.95 11.87 26.48
C ASN A 205 15.00 11.92 25.28
N THR A 206 15.57 11.70 24.10
CA THR A 206 14.95 11.73 22.79
C THR A 206 13.57 11.06 22.76
N VAL A 207 12.59 11.80 22.24
CA VAL A 207 11.27 11.27 21.88
C VAL A 207 11.26 10.99 20.37
N ASN A 208 11.04 9.74 19.99
CA ASN A 208 11.11 9.28 18.60
C ASN A 208 9.75 9.20 17.91
N SER A 209 8.67 9.10 18.69
CA SER A 209 7.30 9.01 18.21
C SER A 209 6.39 9.82 19.11
N VAL A 210 5.50 10.61 18.51
CA VAL A 210 4.40 11.33 19.17
C VAL A 210 3.10 11.01 18.44
N VAL A 211 2.08 10.56 19.17
CA VAL A 211 0.77 10.17 18.63
C VAL A 211 -0.33 10.73 19.53
N VAL A 212 -1.44 11.16 18.94
CA VAL A 212 -2.60 11.70 19.65
C VAL A 212 -3.72 10.66 19.63
N GLN A 213 -4.31 10.38 20.79
CA GLN A 213 -5.50 9.54 20.93
C GLN A 213 -6.79 10.35 20.67
N GLY A 214 -7.90 9.65 20.42
CA GLY A 214 -9.20 10.28 20.17
C GLY A 214 -9.76 11.07 21.36
N ASP A 215 -9.29 10.80 22.58
CA ASP A 215 -9.64 11.53 23.80
C ASP A 215 -8.72 12.75 24.06
N GLY A 216 -7.77 13.03 23.15
CA GLY A 216 -6.83 14.13 23.26
C GLY A 216 -5.59 13.84 24.13
N LYS A 217 -5.47 12.64 24.71
CA LYS A 217 -4.22 12.20 25.34
C LYS A 217 -3.14 11.96 24.28
N ILE A 218 -1.89 11.98 24.72
CA ILE A 218 -0.72 11.96 23.84
C ILE A 218 0.18 10.81 24.25
N LEU A 219 0.37 9.85 23.35
CA LEU A 219 1.39 8.81 23.52
C LEU A 219 2.72 9.27 22.96
N ILE A 220 3.77 9.03 23.75
CA ILE A 220 5.15 9.25 23.33
C ILE A 220 5.95 7.95 23.44
N GLY A 221 6.76 7.67 22.42
CA GLY A 221 7.73 6.58 22.39
C GLY A 221 9.14 7.13 22.19
N GLY A 222 10.14 6.63 22.92
CA GLY A 222 11.43 7.29 22.99
C GLY A 222 12.58 6.46 23.54
N ASN A 223 13.69 7.15 23.80
CA ASN A 223 14.86 6.65 24.54
C ASN A 223 14.89 7.19 26.00
N PHE A 224 13.80 7.79 26.45
CA PHE A 224 13.70 8.39 27.79
C PHE A 224 13.46 7.32 28.85
N THR A 225 13.88 7.62 30.08
CA THR A 225 13.63 6.81 31.28
C THR A 225 12.89 7.59 32.36
N THR A 226 12.72 8.91 32.18
CA THR A 226 11.87 9.74 33.03
C THR A 226 11.11 10.77 32.21
N VAL A 227 9.93 11.15 32.72
CA VAL A 227 9.07 12.23 32.20
C VAL A 227 8.56 13.02 33.40
N GLY A 228 8.72 14.34 33.38
CA GLY A 228 8.31 15.21 34.49
C GLY A 228 8.99 14.85 35.82
N GLY A 229 10.19 14.27 35.78
CA GLY A 229 10.94 13.79 36.95
C GLY A 229 10.50 12.42 37.48
N GLN A 230 9.45 11.82 36.93
CA GLN A 230 8.97 10.48 37.32
C GLN A 230 9.54 9.40 36.42
N THR A 231 9.87 8.22 36.98
CA THR A 231 10.33 7.07 36.19
C THR A 231 9.25 6.62 35.22
N ARG A 232 9.60 6.63 33.94
CA ARG A 232 8.75 6.15 32.86
C ARG A 232 9.64 5.73 31.70
N ASN A 233 9.74 4.43 31.49
CA ASN A 233 10.70 3.86 30.55
C ASN A 233 10.10 3.75 29.15
N TYR A 234 10.67 4.52 28.22
CA TYR A 234 10.54 4.44 26.75
C TYR A 234 9.15 4.61 26.13
N VAL A 235 8.06 4.45 26.89
CA VAL A 235 6.68 4.70 26.48
C VAL A 235 5.97 5.43 27.61
N ALA A 236 5.31 6.55 27.29
CA ALA A 236 4.52 7.31 28.23
C ALA A 236 3.22 7.78 27.60
N LEU A 237 2.19 7.91 28.43
CA LEU A 237 0.95 8.59 28.10
C LEU A 237 0.93 9.92 28.83
N LEU A 238 0.64 10.99 28.10
CA LEU A 238 0.51 12.33 28.63
C LEU A 238 -0.95 12.76 28.53
N ASN A 239 -1.40 13.53 29.52
CA ASN A 239 -2.66 14.26 29.42
C ASN A 239 -2.55 15.37 28.37
N ALA A 240 -3.69 15.92 27.93
CA ALA A 240 -3.73 16.97 26.92
C ALA A 240 -2.94 18.25 27.29
N ASN A 241 -2.69 18.49 28.58
CA ASN A 241 -1.86 19.59 29.09
C ASN A 241 -0.35 19.24 29.17
N GLY A 242 0.04 18.01 28.83
CA GLY A 242 1.42 17.54 28.83
C GLY A 242 1.89 16.92 30.15
N THR A 243 1.06 16.85 31.19
CA THR A 243 1.43 16.13 32.41
C THR A 243 1.42 14.62 32.18
N LEU A 244 2.31 13.90 32.85
CA LEU A 244 2.37 12.45 32.78
C LEU A 244 1.11 11.80 33.38
N ASP A 245 0.49 10.88 32.65
CA ASP A 245 -0.49 9.95 33.21
C ASP A 245 0.27 8.85 33.97
N THR A 246 0.23 8.93 35.31
CA THR A 246 1.02 8.03 36.16
C THR A 246 0.49 6.60 36.14
N THR A 247 -0.76 6.38 35.74
CA THR A 247 -1.41 5.06 35.72
C THR A 247 -0.98 4.18 34.53
N PHE A 248 -0.50 4.79 33.44
CA PHE A 248 -0.10 4.09 32.22
C PHE A 248 1.40 3.69 32.22
N ASN A 249 1.79 2.52 32.73
CA ASN A 249 3.22 2.15 32.80
C ASN A 249 3.58 0.83 32.11
N PRO A 250 3.84 0.82 30.79
CA PRO A 250 4.20 -0.39 30.05
C PRO A 250 5.57 -0.97 30.41
N ASN A 251 6.50 -0.12 30.86
CA ASN A 251 7.85 -0.50 31.28
C ASN A 251 8.59 -1.40 30.27
N ALA A 252 8.72 -0.95 29.03
CA ALA A 252 9.62 -1.58 28.06
C ALA A 252 11.08 -1.48 28.56
N ASN A 253 11.96 -2.38 28.12
CA ASN A 253 13.38 -2.35 28.52
C ASN A 253 14.31 -1.66 27.50
N GLY A 254 13.77 -1.17 26.39
CA GLY A 254 14.56 -0.54 25.33
C GLY A 254 13.77 0.46 24.52
N GLN A 255 14.50 1.18 23.67
CA GLN A 255 13.98 2.29 22.88
C GLN A 255 12.75 1.89 22.06
N VAL A 256 11.71 2.74 22.12
CA VAL A 256 10.54 2.64 21.24
C VAL A 256 10.66 3.67 20.11
N ARG A 257 10.45 3.19 18.89
CA ARG A 257 10.57 3.96 17.64
C ARG A 257 9.23 4.25 16.99
N SER A 258 8.31 3.29 17.05
CA SER A 258 6.98 3.40 16.43
C SER A 258 5.92 3.14 17.49
N VAL A 259 4.88 3.97 17.48
CA VAL A 259 3.68 3.80 18.32
C VAL A 259 2.48 3.95 17.39
N VAL A 260 1.51 3.04 17.48
CA VAL A 260 0.27 3.11 16.70
C VAL A 260 -0.90 2.84 17.63
N VAL A 261 -1.92 3.71 17.61
CA VAL A 261 -3.16 3.53 18.35
C VAL A 261 -4.17 2.82 17.45
N LEU A 262 -4.73 1.73 17.93
CA LEU A 262 -5.76 0.95 17.24
C LEU A 262 -7.16 1.52 17.52
N GLY A 263 -8.12 1.21 16.64
CA GLY A 263 -9.50 1.71 16.77
C GLY A 263 -10.24 1.23 18.02
N ASP A 264 -9.76 0.15 18.67
CA ASP A 264 -10.28 -0.37 19.94
C ASP A 264 -9.56 0.21 21.17
N GLY A 265 -8.66 1.18 20.97
CA GLY A 265 -7.88 1.82 22.03
C GLY A 265 -6.61 1.06 22.44
N LYS A 266 -6.37 -0.15 21.91
CA LYS A 266 -5.08 -0.84 22.12
C LYS A 266 -3.96 -0.11 21.39
N ILE A 267 -2.73 -0.38 21.82
CA ILE A 267 -1.55 0.34 21.33
C ILE A 267 -0.51 -0.66 20.84
N LEU A 268 -0.06 -0.53 19.59
CA LEU A 268 1.12 -1.25 19.10
C LEU A 268 2.38 -0.42 19.35
N ILE A 269 3.42 -1.07 19.87
CA ILE A 269 4.76 -0.49 20.00
C ILE A 269 5.80 -1.30 19.22
N GLY A 270 6.72 -0.59 18.56
CA GLY A 270 7.79 -1.15 17.75
C GLY A 270 9.12 -0.47 18.08
N GLY A 271 10.22 -1.23 18.19
CA GLY A 271 11.53 -0.64 18.50
C GLY A 271 12.65 -1.64 18.77
N PHE A 272 13.45 -1.33 19.80
CA PHE A 272 14.68 -2.03 20.18
C PHE A 272 14.52 -2.92 21.43
N PHE A 273 13.37 -2.87 22.09
CA PHE A 273 13.11 -3.60 23.32
C PHE A 273 13.06 -5.13 23.10
N THR A 274 13.33 -5.87 24.16
CA THR A 274 13.20 -7.32 24.25
C THR A 274 12.24 -7.77 25.35
N THR A 275 11.83 -6.86 26.23
CA THR A 275 10.79 -7.10 27.23
C THR A 275 9.85 -5.90 27.40
N VAL A 276 8.63 -6.18 27.84
CA VAL A 276 7.60 -5.20 28.22
C VAL A 276 6.92 -5.70 29.48
N GLY A 277 6.89 -4.89 30.54
CA GLY A 277 6.29 -5.30 31.83
C GLY A 277 6.98 -6.50 32.48
N GLY A 278 8.23 -6.80 32.10
CA GLY A 278 8.97 -7.99 32.54
C GLY A 278 8.82 -9.22 31.64
N GLU A 279 7.83 -9.24 30.74
CA GLU A 279 7.59 -10.35 29.82
C GLU A 279 8.40 -10.20 28.53
N THR A 280 8.91 -11.32 28.00
CA THR A 280 9.64 -11.32 26.71
C THR A 280 8.73 -10.88 25.58
N ARG A 281 9.13 -9.81 24.90
CA ARG A 281 8.50 -9.30 23.69
C ARG A 281 9.58 -8.69 22.82
N ASN A 282 9.94 -9.37 21.74
CA ASN A 282 11.04 -8.92 20.90
C ASN A 282 10.54 -7.94 19.85
N ARG A 283 10.90 -6.66 20.04
CA ARG A 283 10.82 -5.55 19.07
C ARG A 283 9.42 -5.11 18.68
N VAL A 284 8.38 -5.92 18.89
CA VAL A 284 6.97 -5.60 18.67
C VAL A 284 6.15 -6.10 19.86
N ALA A 285 5.22 -5.28 20.33
CA ALA A 285 4.24 -5.67 21.34
C ALA A 285 2.92 -4.91 21.13
N ARG A 286 1.83 -5.48 21.63
CA ARG A 286 0.55 -4.78 21.80
C ARG A 286 0.28 -4.55 23.27
N LEU A 287 -0.21 -3.38 23.61
CA LEU A 287 -0.60 -2.96 24.94
C LEU A 287 -2.12 -2.75 24.97
N ASN A 288 -2.71 -3.00 26.13
CA ASN A 288 -4.05 -2.52 26.45
C ASN A 288 -4.06 -1.00 26.63
N ALA A 289 -5.25 -0.40 26.66
CA ALA A 289 -5.41 1.04 26.81
C ALA A 289 -4.84 1.58 28.14
N ASP A 290 -4.78 0.75 29.18
CA ASP A 290 -4.18 1.06 30.49
C ASP A 290 -2.63 0.91 30.51
N GLY A 291 -2.03 0.48 29.40
CA GLY A 291 -0.59 0.30 29.24
C GLY A 291 -0.07 -1.06 29.68
N THR A 292 -0.92 -1.94 30.20
CA THR A 292 -0.54 -3.33 30.46
C THR A 292 -0.29 -4.08 29.14
N LEU A 293 0.57 -5.10 29.18
CA LEU A 293 0.84 -5.93 28.00
C LEU A 293 -0.42 -6.72 27.62
N ASP A 294 -0.82 -6.68 26.34
CA ASP A 294 -1.86 -7.55 25.80
C ASP A 294 -1.25 -8.93 25.50
N THR A 295 -1.54 -9.90 26.37
CA THR A 295 -1.03 -11.27 26.25
C THR A 295 -1.74 -12.10 25.19
N THR A 296 -2.87 -11.61 24.63
CA THR A 296 -3.58 -12.28 23.52
C THR A 296 -2.94 -12.00 22.16
N PHE A 297 -2.08 -10.99 22.08
CA PHE A 297 -1.25 -10.74 20.91
C PHE A 297 0.00 -11.64 20.96
N ALA A 298 0.10 -12.56 20.00
CA ALA A 298 1.24 -13.44 19.85
C ALA A 298 2.52 -12.62 19.66
N ASP A 299 3.64 -13.08 20.25
CA ASP A 299 4.95 -12.46 20.04
C ASP A 299 5.41 -12.68 18.60
N PRO A 300 5.52 -11.63 17.76
CA PRO A 300 6.02 -11.79 16.39
C PRO A 300 7.50 -12.17 16.35
N ASN A 301 8.23 -11.95 17.45
CA ASN A 301 9.62 -12.34 17.64
C ASN A 301 10.55 -11.91 16.49
N ALA A 302 10.50 -10.61 16.12
CA ALA A 302 11.42 -10.06 15.13
C ALA A 302 12.85 -10.02 15.69
N ASN A 303 13.83 -10.51 14.93
CA ASN A 303 15.19 -10.67 15.45
C ASN A 303 16.02 -9.37 15.50
N ASN A 304 15.50 -8.26 14.98
CA ASN A 304 16.16 -6.97 14.99
C ASN A 304 15.12 -5.83 14.95
N ASN A 305 15.61 -4.60 15.00
CA ASN A 305 14.82 -3.39 15.22
C ASN A 305 13.63 -3.25 14.25
N VAL A 306 12.50 -2.84 14.80
CA VAL A 306 11.34 -2.38 14.03
C VAL A 306 11.28 -0.87 14.08
N TRP A 307 11.40 -0.23 12.92
CA TRP A 307 11.44 1.22 12.76
C TRP A 307 10.05 1.83 12.56
N SER A 308 9.18 1.14 11.82
CA SER A 308 7.87 1.65 11.44
C SER A 308 6.85 0.53 11.41
N MET A 309 5.63 0.86 11.82
CA MET A 309 4.47 -0.01 11.75
C MET A 309 3.27 0.80 11.28
N VAL A 310 2.37 0.16 10.56
CA VAL A 310 1.10 0.73 10.12
C VAL A 310 0.04 -0.37 10.14
N VAL A 311 -1.23 0.00 10.23
CA VAL A 311 -2.36 -0.94 10.28
C VAL A 311 -3.18 -0.79 9.00
N GLN A 312 -3.42 -1.88 8.31
CA GLN A 312 -4.32 -1.96 7.16
C GLN A 312 -5.78 -2.01 7.63
N GLY A 313 -6.72 -1.67 6.74
CA GLY A 313 -8.16 -1.66 7.07
C GLY A 313 -8.75 -3.02 7.48
N ASP A 314 -8.05 -4.12 7.18
CA ASP A 314 -8.39 -5.48 7.57
C ASP A 314 -7.77 -5.92 8.91
N GLY A 315 -7.05 -5.01 9.59
CA GLY A 315 -6.37 -5.27 10.86
C GLY A 315 -4.98 -5.89 10.73
N LYS A 316 -4.48 -6.17 9.51
CA LYS A 316 -3.08 -6.60 9.33
C LYS A 316 -2.10 -5.46 9.56
N ILE A 317 -0.88 -5.82 9.94
CA ILE A 317 0.11 -4.87 10.44
C ILE A 317 1.40 -5.01 9.62
N PRO A 318 1.57 -4.26 8.52
CA PRO A 318 2.87 -4.10 7.88
C PRO A 318 3.90 -3.48 8.83
N ILE A 319 5.09 -4.08 8.87
CA ILE A 319 6.22 -3.64 9.69
C ILE A 319 7.47 -3.46 8.82
N GLY A 320 8.25 -2.42 9.09
CA GLY A 320 9.52 -2.12 8.43
C GLY A 320 10.65 -1.97 9.45
N GLY A 321 11.84 -2.49 9.14
CA GLY A 321 12.88 -2.67 10.13
C GLY A 321 14.27 -3.04 9.59
N ASP A 322 15.14 -3.45 10.53
CA ASP A 322 16.45 -4.05 10.29
C ASP A 322 16.45 -5.58 10.39
N PHE A 323 15.29 -6.19 10.67
CA PHE A 323 15.17 -7.63 10.90
C PHE A 323 15.42 -8.45 9.64
N SER A 324 15.84 -9.70 9.84
CA SER A 324 15.97 -10.73 8.81
C SER A 324 15.08 -11.94 9.09
N THR A 325 14.50 -12.04 10.29
CA THR A 325 13.51 -13.05 10.64
C THR A 325 12.38 -12.47 11.50
N VAL A 326 11.19 -13.04 11.33
CA VAL A 326 9.99 -12.81 12.14
C VAL A 326 9.33 -14.16 12.35
N GLY A 327 8.94 -14.50 13.58
CA GLY A 327 8.32 -15.79 13.92
C GLY A 327 9.21 -16.99 13.55
N GLY A 328 10.54 -16.83 13.58
CA GLY A 328 11.50 -17.84 13.14
C GLY A 328 11.63 -18.02 11.62
N GLN A 329 10.83 -17.31 10.82
CA GLN A 329 10.83 -17.38 9.35
C GLN A 329 11.65 -16.24 8.74
N THR A 330 12.40 -16.49 7.67
CA THR A 330 13.19 -15.45 6.97
C THR A 330 12.29 -14.39 6.36
N ARG A 331 12.33 -13.18 6.89
CA ARG A 331 11.60 -12.01 6.40
C ARG A 331 12.56 -10.83 6.45
N ASN A 332 13.00 -10.37 5.29
CA ASN A 332 14.03 -9.35 5.21
C ASN A 332 13.40 -7.96 5.19
N LYS A 333 13.61 -7.21 6.28
CA LYS A 333 13.38 -5.77 6.48
C LYS A 333 11.93 -5.29 6.38
N VAL A 334 11.06 -6.04 5.72
CA VAL A 334 9.61 -5.81 5.68
C VAL A 334 8.91 -7.15 5.91
N ALA A 335 7.89 -7.12 6.77
CA ALA A 335 6.97 -8.24 7.01
C ALA A 335 5.56 -7.70 7.23
N ARG A 336 4.57 -8.59 7.28
CA ARG A 336 3.22 -8.27 7.69
C ARG A 336 2.78 -9.22 8.78
N LEU A 337 2.13 -8.70 9.81
CA LEU A 337 1.53 -9.49 10.88
C LEU A 337 0.01 -9.55 10.67
N ASN A 338 -0.60 -10.64 11.13
CA ASN A 338 -2.03 -10.72 11.33
C ASN A 338 -2.45 -9.89 12.55
N ALA A 339 -3.76 -9.65 12.69
CA ALA A 339 -4.31 -8.88 13.80
C ALA A 339 -4.03 -9.52 15.18
N ASP A 340 -3.76 -10.82 15.24
CA ASP A 340 -3.39 -11.55 16.45
C ASP A 340 -1.87 -11.53 16.74
N GLY A 341 -1.07 -10.89 15.90
CA GLY A 341 0.40 -10.79 16.05
C GLY A 341 1.18 -11.91 15.39
N THR A 342 0.52 -12.96 14.89
CA THR A 342 1.20 -14.00 14.12
C THR A 342 1.70 -13.45 12.79
N LEU A 343 2.75 -14.05 12.23
CA LEU A 343 3.29 -13.67 10.92
C LEU A 343 2.31 -14.05 9.79
N ASP A 344 1.99 -13.11 8.91
CA ASP A 344 1.37 -13.40 7.62
C ASP A 344 2.44 -13.99 6.69
N THR A 345 2.41 -15.30 6.51
CA THR A 345 3.42 -16.01 5.73
C THR A 345 3.31 -15.76 4.23
N THR A 346 2.19 -15.22 3.75
CA THR A 346 1.93 -14.93 2.33
C THR A 346 2.59 -13.65 1.84
N PHE A 347 3.04 -12.78 2.76
CA PHE A 347 3.63 -11.49 2.44
C PHE A 347 5.16 -11.52 2.63
N ASN A 348 5.93 -11.56 1.54
CA ASN A 348 7.40 -11.58 1.60
C ASN A 348 8.05 -10.74 0.48
N PRO A 349 8.18 -9.42 0.65
CA PRO A 349 8.76 -8.54 -0.36
C PRO A 349 10.29 -8.71 -0.54
N ASN A 350 10.97 -9.31 0.45
CA ASN A 350 12.41 -9.54 0.46
C ASN A 350 13.24 -8.29 0.11
N VAL A 351 13.25 -7.30 1.01
CA VAL A 351 13.96 -6.03 0.82
C VAL A 351 15.41 -6.13 1.33
N ASN A 352 16.38 -5.59 0.59
CA ASN A 352 17.80 -5.85 0.85
C ASN A 352 18.45 -4.94 1.93
N ASN A 353 17.79 -3.89 2.40
CA ASN A 353 18.33 -2.97 3.40
C ASN A 353 17.20 -2.35 4.24
N THR A 354 17.58 -1.62 5.29
CA THR A 354 16.67 -1.01 6.27
C THR A 354 15.52 -0.25 5.61
N VAL A 355 14.32 -0.49 6.15
CA VAL A 355 13.10 0.26 5.84
C VAL A 355 12.73 1.12 7.04
N TYR A 356 12.72 2.44 6.84
CA TYR A 356 12.45 3.44 7.89
C TYR A 356 10.98 3.84 7.95
N SER A 357 10.24 3.71 6.84
CA SER A 357 8.84 4.12 6.75
C SER A 357 8.05 3.07 5.99
N VAL A 358 6.90 2.69 6.54
CA VAL A 358 5.88 1.87 5.88
C VAL A 358 4.55 2.58 6.03
N VAL A 359 3.84 2.81 4.92
CA VAL A 359 2.53 3.46 4.91
C VAL A 359 1.57 2.72 3.98
N VAL A 360 0.28 2.79 4.30
CA VAL A 360 -0.79 2.15 3.51
C VAL A 360 -1.49 3.23 2.67
N GLN A 361 -1.68 2.96 1.38
CA GLN A 361 -2.47 3.79 0.49
C GLN A 361 -3.97 3.43 0.59
N GLY A 362 -4.85 4.34 0.17
CA GLY A 362 -6.30 4.12 0.21
C GLY A 362 -6.79 2.94 -0.65
N ASP A 363 -6.00 2.50 -1.64
CA ASP A 363 -6.27 1.33 -2.47
C ASP A 363 -5.69 0.02 -1.89
N GLY A 364 -5.19 0.06 -0.65
CA GLY A 364 -4.63 -1.08 0.05
C GLY A 364 -3.17 -1.38 -0.27
N LYS A 365 -2.53 -0.70 -1.25
CA LYS A 365 -1.10 -0.87 -1.53
C LYS A 365 -0.25 -0.33 -0.39
N ILE A 366 0.97 -0.87 -0.27
CA ILE A 366 1.91 -0.49 0.79
C ILE A 366 3.09 0.24 0.17
N LEU A 367 3.36 1.47 0.60
CA LEU A 367 4.57 2.19 0.25
C LEU A 367 5.63 1.99 1.33
N ILE A 368 6.87 1.79 0.89
CA ILE A 368 8.03 1.69 1.77
C ILE A 368 9.09 2.72 1.39
N GLY A 369 9.71 3.33 2.40
CA GLY A 369 10.84 4.24 2.29
C GLY A 369 12.03 3.74 3.12
N GLY A 370 13.23 3.75 2.57
CA GLY A 370 14.41 3.29 3.29
C GLY A 370 15.75 3.49 2.59
N ALA A 371 16.73 2.72 3.06
CA ALA A 371 18.10 2.70 2.51
C ALA A 371 18.31 1.61 1.44
N PHE A 372 17.27 0.88 1.07
CA PHE A 372 17.33 -0.26 0.14
C PHE A 372 17.60 0.14 -1.31
N THR A 373 18.11 -0.83 -2.07
CA THR A 373 18.39 -0.73 -3.51
C THR A 373 17.75 -1.88 -4.30
N SER A 374 17.15 -2.86 -3.61
CA SER A 374 16.44 -3.96 -4.23
C SER A 374 15.26 -4.45 -3.38
N VAL A 375 14.20 -4.86 -4.07
CA VAL A 375 13.01 -5.53 -3.54
C VAL A 375 12.74 -6.75 -4.42
N GLY A 376 12.61 -7.94 -3.82
CA GLY A 376 12.36 -9.18 -4.57
C GLY A 376 13.43 -9.52 -5.61
N GLY A 377 14.67 -9.04 -5.43
CA GLY A 377 15.77 -9.19 -6.40
C GLY A 377 15.75 -8.19 -7.57
N GLN A 378 14.69 -7.38 -7.71
CA GLN A 378 14.61 -6.32 -8.71
C GLN A 378 15.26 -5.04 -8.17
N THR A 379 15.90 -4.25 -9.04
CA THR A 379 16.44 -2.94 -8.66
C THR A 379 15.29 -1.98 -8.33
N ARG A 380 15.29 -1.48 -7.10
CA ARG A 380 14.32 -0.48 -6.64
C ARG A 380 14.99 0.36 -5.56
N ASN A 381 15.25 1.61 -5.88
CA ASN A 381 16.03 2.49 -5.00
C ASN A 381 15.11 3.28 -4.07
N LYS A 382 15.27 3.03 -2.77
CA LYS A 382 14.85 3.87 -1.63
C LYS A 382 13.35 4.03 -1.41
N VAL A 383 12.53 3.96 -2.46
CA VAL A 383 11.07 4.00 -2.41
C VAL A 383 10.52 2.87 -3.27
N ALA A 384 9.57 2.12 -2.73
CA ALA A 384 8.86 1.08 -3.47
C ALA A 384 7.38 1.06 -3.09
N ARG A 385 6.56 0.58 -4.00
CA ARG A 385 5.18 0.23 -3.76
C ARG A 385 5.04 -1.28 -3.86
N LEU A 386 4.36 -1.86 -2.89
CA LEU A 386 4.13 -3.28 -2.76
C LEU A 386 2.65 -3.55 -2.90
N ASP A 387 2.31 -4.69 -3.47
CA ASP A 387 0.96 -5.20 -3.43
C ASP A 387 0.58 -5.49 -1.97
N GLY A 388 -0.38 -4.73 -1.45
CA GLY A 388 -0.86 -4.90 -0.09
C GLY A 388 -2.12 -5.74 0.00
N THR A 389 -2.57 -6.33 -1.11
CA THR A 389 -3.73 -7.22 -1.12
C THR A 389 -3.53 -8.34 -0.11
N THR A 390 -4.64 -8.74 0.46
CA THR A 390 -4.79 -10.03 1.09
C THR A 390 -5.20 -10.98 -0.02
N ALA A 391 -4.46 -12.08 -0.16
CA ALA A 391 -4.55 -13.04 -1.27
C ALA A 391 -5.92 -12.99 -1.99
N THR A 392 -5.98 -12.21 -3.07
CA THR A 392 -7.26 -11.93 -3.74
C THR A 392 -7.68 -13.13 -4.56
N THR A 393 -8.98 -13.38 -4.53
CA THR A 393 -9.69 -14.32 -5.39
C THR A 393 -9.28 -14.15 -6.86
N THR A 394 -8.74 -15.20 -7.48
CA THR A 394 -8.47 -15.21 -8.92
C THR A 394 -9.75 -15.57 -9.64
N THR A 395 -10.22 -14.71 -10.55
CA THR A 395 -11.38 -15.01 -11.40
C THR A 395 -10.87 -15.27 -12.82
N THR A 396 -10.96 -16.52 -13.26
CA THR A 396 -10.64 -16.92 -14.63
C THR A 396 -11.94 -17.07 -15.41
N THR A 397 -12.10 -16.31 -16.48
CA THR A 397 -13.23 -16.49 -17.42
C THR A 397 -12.73 -17.24 -18.64
N THR A 398 -13.32 -18.39 -18.93
CA THR A 398 -13.06 -19.18 -20.14
C THR A 398 -14.31 -19.18 -21.01
N THR A 399 -14.20 -18.64 -22.22
CA THR A 399 -15.26 -18.70 -23.23
C THR A 399 -14.91 -19.77 -24.25
N THR A 400 -15.76 -20.79 -24.37
CA THR A 400 -15.66 -21.84 -25.39
C THR A 400 -16.81 -21.67 -26.36
N THR A 401 -16.50 -21.51 -27.65
CA THR A 401 -17.52 -21.50 -28.71
C THR A 401 -17.40 -22.78 -29.51
N THR A 402 -18.49 -23.53 -29.61
CA THR A 402 -18.59 -24.75 -30.42
C THR A 402 -19.61 -24.52 -31.52
N THR A 403 -19.17 -24.64 -32.77
CA THR A 403 -20.04 -24.56 -33.94
C THR A 403 -20.24 -25.96 -34.50
N THR A 404 -21.49 -26.42 -34.53
CA THR A 404 -21.87 -27.69 -35.15
C THR A 404 -22.68 -27.40 -36.40
N THR A 405 -22.21 -27.86 -37.55
CA THR A 405 -22.97 -27.78 -38.80
C THR A 405 -23.46 -29.16 -39.17
N THR A 406 -24.78 -29.29 -39.30
CA THR A 406 -25.45 -30.53 -39.70
C THR A 406 -26.10 -30.32 -41.05
N THR A 407 -25.68 -31.11 -42.04
CA THR A 407 -26.25 -31.06 -43.39
C THR A 407 -27.08 -32.31 -43.64
N THR A 408 -28.35 -32.12 -44.01
CA THR A 408 -29.22 -33.16 -44.56
C THR A 408 -29.46 -32.88 -46.05
N THR A 409 -30.07 -33.82 -46.78
CA THR A 409 -30.22 -33.76 -48.24
C THR A 409 -30.95 -32.49 -48.76
N THR A 410 -31.72 -31.79 -47.91
CA THR A 410 -32.52 -30.61 -48.29
C THR A 410 -32.29 -29.38 -47.41
N THR A 411 -31.52 -29.49 -46.31
CA THR A 411 -31.37 -28.40 -45.34
C THR A 411 -30.02 -28.46 -44.64
N THR A 412 -29.36 -27.32 -44.52
CA THR A 412 -28.18 -27.12 -43.67
C THR A 412 -28.58 -26.32 -42.45
N THR A 413 -28.28 -26.83 -41.27
CA THR A 413 -28.48 -26.11 -40.00
C THR A 413 -27.14 -25.90 -39.33
N THR A 414 -26.82 -24.65 -39.00
CA THR A 414 -25.65 -24.29 -38.20
C THR A 414 -26.12 -23.91 -36.80
N THR A 415 -25.63 -24.64 -35.79
CA THR A 415 -25.84 -24.31 -34.38
C THR A 415 -24.53 -23.83 -33.80
N THR A 416 -24.54 -22.62 -33.23
CA THR A 416 -23.41 -22.07 -32.50
C THR A 416 -23.78 -22.04 -31.03
N THR A 417 -23.04 -22.79 -30.22
CA THR A 417 -23.18 -22.79 -28.76
C THR A 417 -21.97 -22.09 -28.18
N THR A 418 -22.21 -21.03 -27.41
CA THR A 418 -21.18 -20.34 -26.64
C THR A 418 -21.40 -20.64 -25.17
N THR A 419 -20.41 -21.28 -24.56
CA THR A 419 -20.35 -21.53 -23.12
C THR A 419 -19.33 -20.60 -22.51
N THR A 420 -19.76 -19.78 -21.55
CA THR A 420 -18.86 -18.96 -20.75
C THR A 420 -18.84 -19.53 -19.34
N THR A 421 -17.67 -20.02 -18.93
CA THR A 421 -17.44 -20.52 -17.57
C THR A 421 -16.59 -19.49 -16.83
N THR A 422 -17.14 -18.98 -15.73
CA THR A 422 -16.37 -18.15 -14.80
C THR A 422 -15.98 -19.02 -13.60
N THR A 423 -14.68 -19.17 -13.40
CA THR A 423 -14.10 -19.91 -12.27
C THR A 423 -13.48 -18.91 -11.31
N THR A 424 -13.94 -18.94 -10.07
CA THR A 424 -13.47 -18.07 -9.01
C THR A 424 -12.73 -18.92 -7.99
N THR A 425 -11.41 -18.76 -7.89
CA THR A 425 -10.55 -19.48 -6.95
C THR A 425 -10.11 -18.56 -5.82
N VAL A 426 -10.48 -18.94 -4.59
CA VAL A 426 -10.01 -18.30 -3.35
C VAL A 426 -8.90 -19.18 -2.77
N PRO A 427 -7.73 -18.63 -2.38
CA PRO A 427 -6.72 -19.41 -1.67
C PRO A 427 -7.20 -19.68 -0.23
N SER A 428 -7.77 -20.86 0.01
CA SER A 428 -7.90 -21.61 1.29
C SER A 428 -9.24 -22.34 1.50
N THR A 429 -10.31 -22.08 0.76
CA THR A 429 -11.52 -22.93 0.73
C THR A 429 -12.33 -22.74 -0.57
N THR A 430 -12.93 -23.85 -1.02
CA THR A 430 -13.99 -24.02 -2.04
C THR A 430 -13.86 -23.25 -3.37
N THR A 431 -13.56 -23.99 -4.45
CA THR A 431 -13.72 -23.51 -5.83
C THR A 431 -15.20 -23.36 -6.16
N THR A 432 -15.65 -22.17 -6.56
CA THR A 432 -16.99 -21.97 -7.11
C THR A 432 -16.89 -21.81 -8.62
N THR A 433 -17.61 -22.64 -9.36
CA THR A 433 -17.72 -22.56 -10.82
C THR A 433 -19.14 -22.20 -11.18
N VAL A 434 -19.32 -21.13 -11.96
CA VAL A 434 -20.64 -20.72 -12.46
C VAL A 434 -20.61 -20.84 -13.99
N PRO A 435 -21.16 -21.92 -14.56
CA PRO A 435 -21.31 -22.04 -16.00
C PRO A 435 -22.54 -21.25 -16.47
N SER A 436 -22.38 -20.51 -17.56
CA SER A 436 -23.50 -19.92 -18.32
C SER A 436 -23.43 -20.41 -19.76
N THR A 437 -24.58 -20.80 -20.32
CA THR A 437 -24.69 -21.32 -21.68
C THR A 437 -25.67 -20.48 -22.47
N THR A 438 -25.26 -20.01 -23.65
CA THR A 438 -26.14 -19.34 -24.60
C THR A 438 -26.10 -20.11 -25.91
N THR A 439 -27.25 -20.59 -26.38
CA THR A 439 -27.38 -21.34 -27.63
C THR A 439 -28.12 -20.50 -28.64
N THR A 440 -27.47 -20.20 -29.78
CA THR A 440 -28.11 -19.49 -30.89
C THR A 440 -28.24 -20.44 -32.06
N THR A 441 -29.47 -20.69 -32.49
CA THR A 441 -29.79 -21.49 -33.68
C THR A 441 -30.24 -20.57 -34.79
N VAL A 442 -29.56 -20.59 -35.93
CA VAL A 442 -29.97 -19.84 -37.13
C VAL A 442 -30.53 -20.85 -38.15
N PRO A 443 -31.85 -20.87 -38.39
CA PRO A 443 -32.43 -21.68 -39.46
C PRO A 443 -32.10 -21.06 -40.83
N ALA A 444 -31.80 -21.89 -41.84
CA ALA A 444 -31.57 -21.42 -43.20
C ALA A 444 -32.88 -20.89 -43.83
N VAL A 445 -32.79 -19.69 -44.42
CA VAL A 445 -33.82 -19.12 -45.30
C VAL A 445 -33.92 -20.00 -46.55
N ALA A 446 -35.12 -20.50 -46.86
CA ALA A 446 -35.39 -21.16 -48.13
C ALA A 446 -35.32 -20.13 -49.26
N SER A 447 -34.41 -20.31 -50.22
CA SER A 447 -34.37 -19.49 -51.43
C SER A 447 -35.65 -19.69 -52.25
N PRO A 448 -36.40 -18.63 -52.61
CA PRO A 448 -37.45 -18.75 -53.59
C PRO A 448 -36.87 -18.76 -55.02
N THR A 449 -37.47 -19.59 -55.86
CA THR A 449 -37.21 -19.74 -57.29
C THR A 449 -37.64 -18.49 -58.09
N THR A 450 -36.76 -18.07 -59.03
CA THR A 450 -36.92 -17.32 -60.31
C THR A 450 -38.33 -16.82 -60.73
N VAL A 451 -38.62 -15.64 -61.32
CA VAL A 451 -38.12 -14.87 -62.49
C VAL A 451 -38.77 -13.46 -62.41
N ALA A 452 -38.13 -12.30 -62.61
CA ALA A 452 -37.95 -11.58 -63.89
C ALA A 452 -37.16 -10.26 -63.66
N SER A 453 -36.44 -9.80 -64.68
CA SER A 453 -35.49 -8.68 -64.70
C SER A 453 -36.02 -7.53 -65.60
N PRO A 454 -35.30 -6.42 -65.88
CA PRO A 454 -35.12 -5.21 -65.05
C PRO A 454 -35.51 -3.90 -65.81
N THR A 455 -35.56 -2.73 -65.15
CA THR A 455 -35.05 -1.44 -65.70
C THR A 455 -35.07 -0.29 -64.67
N THR A 456 -33.87 0.20 -64.37
CA THR A 456 -33.37 1.58 -64.15
C THR A 456 -34.34 2.76 -63.89
N VAL A 457 -33.99 3.65 -62.93
CA VAL A 457 -33.45 5.02 -63.15
C VAL A 457 -33.39 5.83 -61.82
N ALA A 458 -32.27 6.56 -61.67
CA ALA A 458 -32.01 7.82 -60.92
C ALA A 458 -32.01 7.90 -59.37
N SER A 459 -30.83 8.26 -58.86
CA SER A 459 -30.56 9.15 -57.70
C SER A 459 -30.66 10.63 -58.15
N PRO A 460 -30.53 11.70 -57.33
CA PRO A 460 -30.33 11.79 -55.88
C PRO A 460 -31.11 12.95 -55.16
N THR A 461 -30.75 13.20 -53.89
CA THR A 461 -30.76 14.47 -53.12
C THR A 461 -32.08 15.09 -52.64
N THR A 462 -32.20 15.29 -51.31
CA THR A 462 -32.06 16.61 -50.64
C THR A 462 -32.19 16.49 -49.11
N THR A 463 -31.17 17.00 -48.40
CA THR A 463 -31.18 17.49 -47.01
C THR A 463 -31.57 18.99 -47.01
N PRO A 464 -31.56 19.74 -45.89
CA PRO A 464 -32.28 19.67 -44.60
C PRO A 464 -33.14 20.94 -44.35
N ALA A 465 -33.87 21.02 -43.22
CA ALA A 465 -34.30 22.30 -42.67
C ALA A 465 -34.24 22.32 -41.13
N ALA A 466 -33.40 23.22 -40.62
CA ALA A 466 -33.51 23.90 -39.31
C ALA A 466 -34.81 24.74 -39.28
N ASN A 467 -35.38 25.27 -38.19
CA ASN A 467 -34.89 26.00 -37.00
C ASN A 467 -36.20 26.34 -36.19
N PRO A 468 -36.21 27.06 -35.05
CA PRO A 468 -35.14 27.52 -34.17
C PRO A 468 -35.15 26.90 -32.76
#